data_AF-A0A3Q7FTW2-F1
#
_entry.id   AF-A0A3Q7FTW2-F1
#
_cell.length_a   1.000
_cell.length_b   1.000
_cell.length_c   1.000
_cell.angle_alpha   90.00
_cell.angle_beta   90.00
_cell.angle_gamma   90.00
#
_symmetry.space_group_name_H-M   'P 1'
#
loop_
_entity.id
_entity.type
_entity.pdbx_description
1 polymer ?
#
loop_
_entity_poly.entity_id
_entity_poly.type
_entity_poly.pdbx_seq_one_letter_code
_entity_poly.pdbx_strand_id
1 'polypeptide(L)'
;MKASLKTSTQFSSIYGFRRAYTISASVDLPMCEVPDQRHMNRQRASGKPIDQFSLMKLIDSSISSNGFAPTSLLFHEFSRSIDVNLCNTLIRRYTDSKNHSRAVSVYAQMRKLNILPDSSTFPSVLKSVALLWCGEVGKSIHCNAIQLGFTSDVYTNTALVHMYGICGQPDDAHQLFDEIPDRNVVTWNSLITSYTHNRMFREAIDVFREMLASGVTPVEVTMVGVLSACSHLGALGQGKWIHDYIVKNRLRVNVYVGTALIDMYAKCGDIDEAKKVFETMGLKNIYTWNVLISAYAMNGQGEAALRTFDRMIEKDLKPDHVTLLGVLCACCHQGFVEEGRRLFSSMINQFGLQPKIVHYGCMIDLLGRGGFLDEAMEIIHSMKLKPDAIIWRTLLGACRFHGREELGEFAFHKLLELEPTNGENYVLISNVHTQKKKWTEVGEVRELMDSSGIKKIPGCSSIELENAVYEFKASDPLKTGNEEIHKMLQDMKNQLKLAGYVPETEIALYDINEEEKEHNLIFHSEKLALAFGLLHSSEPTLRIMKNLRICQDCHQFFKLASAVYKRNIVVRDIKRFHHFTGGLCSCKDYW
;
A
#
# COMPACT_ATOMS: atom_id res chain seq x y z
N MET A 1 -34.46 -5.43 6.40
CA MET A 1 -33.94 -4.14 6.91
C MET A 1 -33.43 -4.34 8.33
N LYS A 2 -32.23 -3.82 8.64
CA LYS A 2 -31.36 -4.10 9.81
C LYS A 2 -30.79 -5.53 9.87
N ALA A 3 -29.78 -5.79 9.04
CA ALA A 3 -28.82 -6.87 9.26
C ALA A 3 -27.42 -6.26 9.42
N SER A 4 -26.79 -6.62 10.53
CA SER A 4 -25.43 -6.28 10.96
C SER A 4 -24.39 -6.44 9.82
N LEU A 5 -23.88 -5.33 9.30
CA LEU A 5 -22.74 -5.26 8.39
C LEU A 5 -21.43 -5.34 9.20
N LYS A 6 -21.06 -6.54 9.65
CA LYS A 6 -19.68 -6.87 10.01
C LYS A 6 -19.10 -7.67 8.84
N THR A 7 -18.26 -7.04 8.02
CA THR A 7 -17.15 -7.64 7.23
C THR A 7 -16.75 -6.69 6.09
N SER A 8 -15.59 -6.03 6.22
CA SER A 8 -14.86 -5.47 5.07
C SER A 8 -13.37 -5.30 5.42
N THR A 9 -12.66 -6.42 5.53
CA THR A 9 -11.20 -6.45 5.78
C THR A 9 -10.41 -7.20 4.70
N GLN A 10 -11.00 -7.54 3.55
CA GLN A 10 -10.35 -8.39 2.54
C GLN A 10 -9.71 -7.70 1.31
N PHE A 11 -9.72 -6.36 1.19
CA PHE A 11 -9.37 -5.67 -0.07
C PHE A 11 -7.96 -5.02 -0.17
N SER A 12 -7.00 -5.28 0.73
CA SER A 12 -5.83 -4.38 0.86
C SER A 12 -4.42 -4.93 0.52
N SER A 13 -4.26 -6.10 -0.12
CA SER A 13 -2.92 -6.72 -0.26
C SER A 13 -2.10 -6.36 -1.53
N ILE A 14 -2.03 -5.11 -2.02
CA ILE A 14 -1.39 -4.88 -3.35
C ILE A 14 -0.42 -3.69 -3.49
N TYR A 15 -0.07 -2.97 -2.41
CA TYR A 15 1.16 -2.17 -2.41
C TYR A 15 2.11 -2.74 -1.37
N GLY A 16 3.02 -3.58 -1.84
CA GLY A 16 4.12 -4.15 -1.08
C GLY A 16 5.02 -3.07 -0.49
N PHE A 17 4.72 -2.70 0.74
CA PHE A 17 5.66 -2.14 1.71
C PHE A 17 5.49 -2.89 3.04
N ARG A 18 5.60 -4.22 3.01
CA ARG A 18 6.01 -4.98 4.20
C ARG A 18 7.54 -4.96 4.25
N ARG A 19 8.11 -4.07 5.05
CA ARG A 19 9.37 -4.35 5.74
C ARG A 19 9.06 -4.40 7.23
N ALA A 20 8.62 -5.56 7.69
CA ALA A 20 8.84 -5.94 9.07
C ALA A 20 10.34 -6.22 9.19
N TYR A 21 11.09 -5.33 9.83
CA TYR A 21 12.34 -5.72 10.44
C TYR A 21 11.98 -6.46 11.72
N THR A 22 11.74 -7.77 11.62
CA THR A 22 11.86 -8.66 12.77
C THR A 22 13.35 -8.72 13.11
N ILE A 23 13.79 -7.87 14.05
CA ILE A 23 15.05 -8.11 14.75
C ILE A 23 14.79 -9.32 15.65
N SER A 24 15.25 -10.48 15.22
CA SER A 24 15.32 -11.66 16.07
C SER A 24 16.17 -11.32 17.29
N ALA A 25 15.58 -11.44 18.48
CA ALA A 25 16.27 -11.39 19.74
C ALA A 25 17.18 -12.61 19.88
N SER A 26 18.45 -12.46 19.47
CA SER A 26 19.59 -13.28 19.92
C SER A 26 20.86 -12.69 19.31
N VAL A 27 21.48 -11.74 20.00
CA VAL A 27 22.89 -11.38 19.75
C VAL A 27 23.64 -11.77 21.00
N ASP A 28 24.33 -12.91 20.92
CA ASP A 28 25.40 -13.25 21.84
C ASP A 28 26.45 -12.13 21.81
N LEU A 29 26.72 -11.56 22.98
CA LEU A 29 27.72 -10.49 23.14
C LEU A 29 29.12 -11.08 22.97
N PRO A 30 29.96 -10.59 22.03
CA PRO A 30 31.38 -10.87 22.07
C PRO A 30 32.00 -10.12 23.25
N MET A 31 32.74 -10.85 24.09
CA MET A 31 33.71 -10.26 25.01
C MET A 31 34.84 -9.62 24.18
N CYS A 32 35.06 -8.29 24.30
CA CYS A 32 36.41 -7.72 24.30
C CYS A 32 36.51 -6.20 24.57
N GLU A 33 37.59 -5.91 25.30
CA GLU A 33 38.47 -4.74 25.39
C GLU A 33 38.02 -3.39 25.99
N VAL A 34 38.84 -2.95 26.95
CA VAL A 34 38.73 -1.75 27.78
C VAL A 34 39.20 -0.50 27.01
N PRO A 35 38.51 0.67 27.08
CA PRO A 35 38.92 1.85 26.32
C PRO A 35 40.13 2.61 26.90
N ASP A 36 40.85 3.29 25.99
CA ASP A 36 42.06 4.08 26.22
C ASP A 36 41.80 5.32 27.15
N GLN A 37 42.32 5.24 28.39
CA GLN A 37 42.14 6.20 29.49
C GLN A 37 42.76 7.60 29.27
N ARG A 38 43.45 7.82 28.14
CA ARG A 38 44.34 8.99 27.96
C ARG A 38 43.63 10.31 27.63
N HIS A 39 42.45 10.28 26.99
CA HIS A 39 41.70 11.50 26.68
C HIS A 39 40.80 11.98 27.84
N MET A 40 40.34 11.04 28.68
CA MET A 40 39.50 11.31 29.87
C MET A 40 40.30 11.93 31.03
N ASN A 41 41.56 11.52 31.19
CA ASN A 41 42.43 12.05 32.24
C ASN A 41 42.85 13.51 32.03
N ARG A 42 42.75 14.05 30.80
CA ARG A 42 43.07 15.47 30.53
C ARG A 42 41.99 16.45 30.99
N GLN A 43 40.72 16.04 31.07
CA GLN A 43 39.65 16.91 31.58
C GLN A 43 39.46 16.82 33.10
N ARG A 44 39.81 15.69 33.74
CA ARG A 44 39.86 15.55 35.21
C ARG A 44 40.84 16.52 35.89
N ALA A 45 41.94 16.87 35.22
CA ALA A 45 43.02 17.68 35.80
C ALA A 45 42.66 19.17 36.02
N SER A 46 41.48 19.65 35.59
CA SER A 46 41.15 21.08 35.61
C SER A 46 40.13 21.52 36.67
N GLY A 47 39.46 20.61 37.38
CA GLY A 47 38.48 20.94 38.42
C GLY A 47 37.29 21.81 37.97
N LYS A 48 37.13 22.08 36.66
CA LYS A 48 36.03 22.88 36.11
C LYS A 48 34.84 21.97 35.76
N PRO A 49 33.60 22.40 36.07
CA PRO A 49 32.41 21.69 35.60
C PRO A 49 32.41 21.68 34.06
N ILE A 50 32.24 20.49 33.47
CA ILE A 50 32.03 20.35 32.03
C ILE A 50 30.72 21.06 31.68
N ASP A 51 30.76 21.98 30.72
CA ASP A 51 29.55 22.65 30.24
C ASP A 51 28.63 21.67 29.49
N GLN A 52 27.31 21.94 29.49
CA GLN A 52 26.31 21.05 28.90
C GLN A 52 26.57 20.73 27.42
N PHE A 53 27.17 21.65 26.66
CA PHE A 53 27.44 21.46 25.23
C PHE A 53 28.62 20.50 25.00
N SER A 54 29.68 20.63 25.82
CA SER A 54 30.81 19.71 25.85
C SER A 54 30.38 18.31 26.29
N LEU A 55 29.51 18.19 27.30
CA LEU A 55 28.96 16.91 27.74
C LEU A 55 28.09 16.25 26.67
N MET A 56 27.27 17.04 25.96
CA MET A 56 26.44 16.57 24.86
C MET A 56 27.27 16.00 23.70
N LYS A 57 28.36 16.68 23.30
CA LYS A 57 29.29 16.17 22.28
C LYS A 57 29.99 14.87 22.70
N LEU A 58 30.30 14.74 23.99
CA LEU A 58 30.98 13.57 24.54
C LEU A 58 30.04 12.36 24.50
N ILE A 59 28.78 12.53 24.93
CA ILE A 59 27.71 11.52 24.81
C ILE A 59 27.44 11.15 23.33
N ASP A 60 27.39 12.14 22.42
CA ASP A 60 27.24 11.88 20.99
C ASP A 60 28.37 11.03 20.40
N SER A 61 29.61 11.31 20.82
CA SER A 61 30.80 10.62 20.34
C SER A 61 30.86 9.17 20.82
N SER A 62 30.42 8.89 22.06
CA SER A 62 30.42 7.54 22.63
C SER A 62 29.36 6.64 22.02
N ILE A 63 28.19 7.18 21.70
CA ILE A 63 27.12 6.41 21.04
C ILE A 63 27.49 6.13 19.57
N SER A 64 28.43 6.87 19.00
CA SER A 64 28.88 6.72 17.61
C SER A 64 30.06 5.75 17.45
N SER A 65 30.83 5.45 18.51
CA SER A 65 32.07 4.69 18.40
C SER A 65 32.03 3.23 18.87
N ASN A 66 31.15 2.80 19.79
CA ASN A 66 31.10 1.40 20.25
C ASN A 66 29.84 1.06 21.09
N GLY A 67 28.74 0.58 20.51
CA GLY A 67 27.63 -0.07 21.26
C GLY A 67 27.00 0.72 22.45
N PHE A 68 26.08 0.07 23.17
CA PHE A 68 25.29 0.71 24.25
C PHE A 68 26.03 0.84 25.60
N ALA A 69 27.07 0.02 25.84
CA ALA A 69 27.75 -0.06 27.13
C ALA A 69 28.58 1.18 27.54
N PRO A 70 29.30 1.88 26.63
CA PRO A 70 30.03 3.11 26.96
C PRO A 70 29.13 4.28 27.34
N THR A 71 27.91 4.30 26.80
CA THR A 71 26.94 5.37 27.07
C THR A 71 26.41 5.28 28.50
N SER A 72 26.13 4.07 29.01
CA SER A 72 25.80 3.87 30.43
C SER A 72 26.92 4.32 31.36
N LEU A 73 28.18 4.07 31.00
CA LEU A 73 29.34 4.45 31.81
C LEU A 73 29.47 5.98 31.91
N LEU A 74 29.26 6.70 30.81
CA LEU A 74 29.28 8.17 30.81
C LEU A 74 28.11 8.78 31.56
N PHE A 75 26.91 8.21 31.42
CA PHE A 75 25.75 8.65 32.20
C PHE A 75 25.97 8.45 33.72
N HIS A 76 26.64 7.37 34.10
CA HIS A 76 27.01 7.12 35.49
C HIS A 76 28.13 8.06 35.98
N GLU A 77 29.19 8.26 35.18
CA GLU A 77 30.35 9.10 35.53
C GLU A 77 29.97 10.59 35.67
N PHE A 78 29.08 11.08 34.83
CA PHE A 78 28.61 12.47 34.85
C PHE A 78 27.22 12.63 35.49
N SER A 79 26.79 11.67 36.31
CA SER A 79 25.46 11.66 36.94
C SER A 79 25.09 12.95 37.70
N ARG A 80 26.09 13.68 38.23
CA ARG A 80 25.89 14.98 38.92
C ARG A 80 25.63 16.16 37.99
N SER A 81 25.98 16.05 36.70
CA SER A 81 25.86 17.11 35.70
C SER A 81 24.73 16.87 34.68
N ILE A 82 24.10 15.69 34.72
CA ILE A 82 23.00 15.31 33.83
C ILE A 82 21.68 15.66 34.50
N ASP A 83 20.93 16.56 33.90
CA ASP A 83 19.60 16.98 34.34
C ASP A 83 18.53 16.62 33.31
N VAL A 84 17.27 16.86 33.67
CA VAL A 84 16.11 16.61 32.80
C VAL A 84 16.20 17.41 31.49
N ASN A 85 16.71 18.64 31.53
CA ASN A 85 16.83 19.51 30.36
C ASN A 85 17.82 18.97 29.33
N LEU A 86 18.99 18.50 29.78
CA LEU A 86 19.98 17.88 28.92
C LEU A 86 19.44 16.59 28.29
N CYS A 87 18.79 15.74 29.09
CA CYS A 87 18.14 14.52 28.60
C CYS A 87 17.08 14.84 27.54
N ASN A 88 16.18 15.80 27.79
CA ASN A 88 15.15 16.20 26.84
C ASN A 88 15.73 16.78 25.55
N THR A 89 16.81 17.55 25.65
CA THR A 89 17.53 18.09 24.49
C THR A 89 18.13 16.98 23.63
N LEU A 90 18.78 16.00 24.26
CA LEU A 90 19.34 14.82 23.60
C LEU A 90 18.26 13.96 22.94
N ILE A 91 17.17 13.64 23.67
CA ILE A 91 16.04 12.85 23.14
C ILE A 91 15.42 13.53 21.94
N ARG A 92 15.13 14.83 22.03
CA ARG A 92 14.54 15.61 20.92
C ARG A 92 15.47 15.63 19.72
N ARG A 93 16.75 15.96 19.93
CA ARG A 93 17.75 15.98 18.85
C ARG A 93 17.88 14.63 18.16
N TYR A 94 17.97 13.53 18.91
CA TYR A 94 18.05 12.19 18.29
C TYR A 94 16.77 11.80 17.57
N THR A 95 15.61 12.20 18.09
CA THR A 95 14.32 11.99 17.44
C THR A 95 14.28 12.73 16.10
N ASP A 96 14.70 14.00 16.07
CA ASP A 96 14.70 14.83 14.86
C ASP A 96 15.78 14.39 13.85
N SER A 97 16.90 13.87 14.34
CA SER A 97 17.97 13.30 13.50
C SER A 97 17.69 11.85 13.05
N LYS A 98 16.48 11.32 13.26
CA LYS A 98 16.06 9.93 12.93
C LYS A 98 16.86 8.82 13.61
N ASN A 99 17.55 9.13 14.72
CA ASN A 99 18.30 8.18 15.52
C ASN A 99 17.44 7.67 16.70
N HIS A 100 16.30 7.06 16.39
CA HIS A 100 15.25 6.73 17.36
C HIS A 100 15.71 5.77 18.47
N SER A 101 16.58 4.80 18.16
CA SER A 101 17.14 3.89 19.17
C SER A 101 17.98 4.61 20.22
N ARG A 102 18.68 5.68 19.83
CA ARG A 102 19.47 6.52 20.74
C ARG A 102 18.55 7.36 21.64
N ALA A 103 17.47 7.91 21.10
CA ALA A 103 16.47 8.65 21.88
C ALA A 103 15.86 7.78 22.98
N VAL A 104 15.46 6.54 22.65
CA VAL A 104 14.94 5.57 23.63
C VAL A 104 16.00 5.17 24.65
N SER A 105 17.27 5.02 24.22
CA SER A 105 18.38 4.71 25.13
C SER A 105 18.62 5.83 26.15
N VAL A 106 18.62 7.10 25.73
CA VAL A 106 18.76 8.24 26.65
C VAL A 106 17.64 8.26 27.68
N TYR A 107 16.39 8.01 27.26
CA TYR A 107 15.27 7.87 28.19
C TYR A 107 15.48 6.72 29.19
N ALA A 108 15.96 5.56 28.73
CA ALA A 108 16.25 4.44 29.62
C ALA A 108 17.34 4.78 30.65
N GLN A 109 18.39 5.53 30.27
CA GLN A 109 19.44 5.98 31.19
C GLN A 109 18.92 7.05 32.17
N MET A 110 18.11 8.00 31.69
CA MET A 110 17.43 8.98 32.53
C MET A 110 16.65 8.30 33.66
N ARG A 111 15.91 7.23 33.33
CA ARG A 111 15.18 6.41 34.31
C ARG A 111 16.10 5.66 35.26
N LYS A 112 17.21 5.07 34.79
CA LYS A 112 18.19 4.39 35.64
C LYS A 112 18.88 5.31 36.64
N LEU A 113 19.05 6.59 36.29
CA LEU A 113 19.60 7.62 37.17
C LEU A 113 18.56 8.26 38.10
N ASN A 114 17.30 7.77 38.10
CA ASN A 114 16.18 8.34 38.84
C ASN A 114 15.89 9.81 38.50
N ILE A 115 16.25 10.26 37.29
CA ILE A 115 15.85 11.57 36.77
C ILE A 115 14.42 11.44 36.28
N LEU A 116 13.51 12.25 36.82
CA LEU A 116 12.08 12.18 36.52
C LEU A 116 11.77 12.79 35.13
N PRO A 117 11.10 12.05 34.24
CA PRO A 117 10.52 12.60 33.02
C PRO A 117 9.53 13.72 33.29
N ASP A 118 9.45 14.67 32.36
CA ASP A 118 8.46 15.75 32.35
C ASP A 118 7.55 15.67 31.11
N SER A 119 6.60 16.60 31.00
CA SER A 119 5.66 16.67 29.87
C SER A 119 6.33 16.86 28.51
N SER A 120 7.59 17.33 28.48
CA SER A 120 8.36 17.50 27.24
C SER A 120 9.17 16.25 26.85
N THR A 121 9.44 15.36 27.82
CA THR A 121 10.10 14.08 27.61
C THR A 121 9.23 13.12 26.81
N PHE A 122 7.97 12.92 27.25
CA PHE A 122 7.09 11.87 26.72
C PHE A 122 6.79 12.00 25.23
N PRO A 123 6.38 13.16 24.68
CA PRO A 123 6.08 13.27 23.25
C PRO A 123 7.28 12.93 22.35
N SER A 124 8.49 13.33 22.77
CA SER A 124 9.71 13.11 22.00
C SER A 124 10.11 11.63 21.99
N VAL A 125 10.10 10.97 23.15
CA VAL A 125 10.45 9.54 23.24
C VAL A 125 9.38 8.64 22.61
N LEU A 126 8.09 8.93 22.81
CA LEU A 126 6.98 8.17 22.23
C LEU A 126 6.98 8.24 20.70
N LYS A 127 7.32 9.40 20.11
CA LYS A 127 7.53 9.53 18.66
C LYS A 127 8.64 8.61 18.16
N SER A 128 9.75 8.51 18.89
CA SER A 128 10.84 7.58 18.55
C SER A 128 10.44 6.13 18.70
N VAL A 129 9.68 5.77 19.73
CA VAL A 129 9.16 4.40 19.92
C VAL A 129 8.20 4.00 18.81
N ALA A 130 7.29 4.90 18.41
CA ALA A 130 6.38 4.70 17.29
C ALA A 130 7.16 4.37 16.01
N LEU A 131 8.22 5.14 15.73
CA LEU A 131 9.06 4.94 14.53
C LEU A 131 9.95 3.70 14.60
N LEU A 132 10.16 3.12 15.79
CA LEU A 132 10.81 1.82 15.99
C LEU A 132 9.82 0.65 16.02
N TRP A 133 8.51 0.91 16.03
CA TRP A 133 7.46 -0.11 16.08
C TRP A 133 7.56 -0.99 17.34
N CYS A 134 8.01 -0.42 18.46
CA CYS A 134 8.23 -1.13 19.72
C CYS A 134 7.06 -0.90 20.70
N GLY A 135 5.90 -1.51 20.43
CA GLY A 135 4.69 -1.35 21.24
C GLY A 135 4.89 -1.65 22.74
N GLU A 136 5.67 -2.67 23.08
CA GLU A 136 5.94 -3.03 24.49
C GLU A 136 6.74 -1.97 25.25
N VAL A 137 7.72 -1.33 24.59
CA VAL A 137 8.45 -0.19 25.17
C VAL A 137 7.51 1.01 25.32
N GLY A 138 6.61 1.21 24.35
CA GLY A 138 5.58 2.23 24.39
C GLY A 138 4.64 2.08 25.59
N LYS A 139 4.16 0.86 25.84
CA LYS A 139 3.33 0.53 27.02
C LYS A 139 4.06 0.81 28.33
N SER A 140 5.35 0.44 28.43
CA SER A 140 6.17 0.73 29.61
C SER A 140 6.30 2.24 29.88
N ILE A 141 6.50 3.04 28.82
CA ILE A 141 6.54 4.50 28.92
C ILE A 141 5.17 5.07 29.29
N HIS A 142 4.09 4.55 28.73
CA HIS A 142 2.72 4.93 29.07
C HIS A 142 2.42 4.67 30.55
N CYS A 143 2.74 3.48 31.07
CA CYS A 143 2.61 3.17 32.50
C CYS A 143 3.37 4.18 33.37
N ASN A 144 4.54 4.64 32.93
CA ASN A 144 5.26 5.66 33.66
C ASN A 144 4.62 7.05 33.60
N ALA A 145 4.08 7.45 32.45
CA ALA A 145 3.31 8.68 32.34
C ALA A 145 2.12 8.69 33.32
N ILE A 146 1.43 7.55 33.46
CA ILE A 146 0.36 7.36 34.45
C ILE A 146 0.87 7.51 35.87
N GLN A 147 1.95 6.81 36.22
CA GLN A 147 2.54 6.86 37.57
C GLN A 147 2.99 8.27 37.99
N LEU A 148 3.41 9.08 37.03
CA LEU A 148 3.87 10.46 37.27
C LEU A 148 2.75 11.51 37.11
N GLY A 149 1.51 11.09 36.85
CA GLY A 149 0.34 11.98 36.81
C GLY A 149 0.16 12.76 35.49
N PHE A 150 0.77 12.31 34.39
CA PHE A 150 0.65 12.96 33.07
C PHE A 150 -0.58 12.51 32.26
N THR A 151 -1.55 11.83 32.86
CA THR A 151 -2.78 11.36 32.19
C THR A 151 -3.71 12.49 31.73
N SER A 152 -3.55 13.70 32.25
CA SER A 152 -4.31 14.88 31.81
C SER A 152 -3.55 15.75 30.80
N ASP A 153 -2.28 15.44 30.52
CA ASP A 153 -1.46 16.23 29.60
C ASP A 153 -1.81 15.90 28.13
N VAL A 154 -2.44 16.86 27.45
CA VAL A 154 -2.91 16.70 26.06
C VAL A 154 -1.77 16.33 25.10
N TYR A 155 -0.56 16.84 25.33
CA TYR A 155 0.60 16.53 24.47
C TYR A 155 1.08 15.09 24.63
N THR A 156 1.20 14.62 25.87
CA THR A 156 1.55 13.23 26.20
C THR A 156 0.49 12.27 25.67
N ASN A 157 -0.80 12.54 25.93
CA ASN A 157 -1.89 11.68 25.43
C ASN A 157 -1.96 11.68 23.90
N THR A 158 -1.80 12.82 23.23
CA THR A 158 -1.77 12.87 21.76
C THR A 158 -0.60 12.07 21.19
N ALA A 159 0.57 12.10 21.84
CA ALA A 159 1.72 11.29 21.45
C ALA A 159 1.51 9.80 21.71
N LEU A 160 0.78 9.43 22.78
CA LEU A 160 0.38 8.06 23.07
C LEU A 160 -0.60 7.53 22.01
N VAL A 161 -1.64 8.28 21.65
CA VAL A 161 -2.58 7.94 20.57
C VAL A 161 -1.81 7.63 19.28
N HIS A 162 -0.88 8.50 18.89
CA HIS A 162 -0.04 8.28 17.72
C HIS A 162 0.85 7.03 17.88
N MET A 163 1.47 6.82 19.04
CA MET A 163 2.35 5.68 19.30
C MET A 163 1.59 4.35 19.21
N TYR A 164 0.45 4.21 19.88
CA TYR A 164 -0.39 3.01 19.80
C TYR A 164 -0.87 2.76 18.37
N GLY A 165 -1.27 3.82 17.66
CA GLY A 165 -1.69 3.73 16.27
C GLY A 165 -0.61 3.17 15.34
N ILE A 166 0.60 3.75 15.36
CA ILE A 166 1.71 3.28 14.53
C ILE A 166 2.19 1.87 14.95
N CYS A 167 2.07 1.51 16.23
CA CYS A 167 2.42 0.19 16.74
C CYS A 167 1.37 -0.90 16.44
N GLY A 168 0.34 -0.61 15.63
CA GLY A 168 -0.65 -1.62 15.24
C GLY A 168 -1.78 -1.84 16.23
N GLN A 169 -2.02 -0.89 17.14
CA GLN A 169 -3.03 -0.97 18.20
C GLN A 169 -4.04 0.19 18.08
N PRO A 170 -4.85 0.25 16.99
CA PRO A 170 -5.75 1.38 16.74
C PRO A 170 -6.89 1.47 17.76
N ASP A 171 -7.33 0.35 18.35
CA ASP A 171 -8.39 0.34 19.37
C ASP A 171 -7.92 1.01 20.68
N ASP A 172 -6.70 0.67 21.14
CA ASP A 172 -6.07 1.33 22.29
C ASP A 172 -5.88 2.84 22.04
N ALA A 173 -5.51 3.20 20.80
CA ALA A 173 -5.38 4.60 20.40
C ALA A 173 -6.72 5.34 20.42
N HIS A 174 -7.82 4.70 20.01
CA HIS A 174 -9.16 5.29 20.09
C HIS A 174 -9.63 5.46 21.54
N GLN A 175 -9.42 4.46 22.39
CA GLN A 175 -9.78 4.56 23.79
C GLN A 175 -9.07 5.75 24.46
N LEU A 176 -7.76 5.90 24.24
CA LEU A 176 -7.01 7.04 24.75
C LEU A 176 -7.48 8.37 24.17
N PHE A 177 -7.93 8.38 22.92
CA PHE A 177 -8.51 9.56 22.31
C PHE A 177 -9.81 9.97 23.04
N ASP A 178 -10.67 9.01 23.37
CA ASP A 178 -11.91 9.25 24.11
C ASP A 178 -11.67 9.82 25.51
N GLU A 179 -10.56 9.45 26.15
CA GLU A 179 -10.18 9.93 27.47
C GLU A 179 -9.63 11.37 27.48
N ILE A 180 -9.29 11.95 26.31
CA ILE A 180 -8.80 13.34 26.21
C ILE A 180 -9.99 14.32 26.26
N PRO A 181 -10.07 15.22 27.25
CA PRO A 181 -11.20 16.15 27.38
C PRO A 181 -11.19 17.25 26.31
N ASP A 182 -10.03 17.86 26.05
CA ASP A 182 -9.87 18.97 25.09
C ASP A 182 -9.12 18.50 23.83
N ARG A 183 -9.86 17.88 22.90
CA ARG A 183 -9.30 17.32 21.66
C ARG A 183 -9.06 18.42 20.63
N ASN A 184 -7.80 18.71 20.35
CA ASN A 184 -7.42 19.67 19.32
C ASN A 184 -7.18 18.98 17.96
N VAL A 185 -6.93 19.79 16.92
CA VAL A 185 -6.69 19.32 15.54
C VAL A 185 -5.58 18.26 15.44
N VAL A 186 -4.56 18.33 16.29
CA VAL A 186 -3.44 17.37 16.30
C VAL A 186 -3.91 16.03 16.84
N THR A 187 -4.71 16.02 17.91
CA THR A 187 -5.31 14.81 18.50
C THR A 187 -6.20 14.07 17.49
N TRP A 188 -7.08 14.79 16.78
CA TRP A 188 -7.91 14.23 15.70
C TRP A 188 -7.06 13.66 14.56
N ASN A 189 -6.04 14.39 14.12
CA ASN A 189 -5.15 13.95 13.05
C ASN A 189 -4.34 12.69 13.43
N SER A 190 -3.93 12.56 14.71
CA SER A 190 -3.28 11.35 15.20
C SER A 190 -4.19 10.13 15.09
N LEU A 191 -5.49 10.26 15.42
CA LEU A 191 -6.44 9.16 15.30
C LEU A 191 -6.75 8.81 13.83
N ILE A 192 -6.95 9.82 12.97
CA ILE A 192 -7.13 9.59 11.52
C ILE A 192 -5.91 8.88 10.92
N THR A 193 -4.70 9.30 11.32
CA THR A 193 -3.45 8.68 10.88
C THR A 193 -3.33 7.25 11.39
N SER A 194 -3.69 7.00 12.65
CA SER A 194 -3.74 5.66 13.25
C SER A 194 -4.60 4.72 12.41
N TYR A 195 -5.84 5.10 12.12
CA TYR A 195 -6.74 4.28 11.32
C TYR A 195 -6.26 4.08 9.88
N THR A 196 -5.78 5.15 9.24
CA THR A 196 -5.23 5.07 7.88
C THR A 196 -4.01 4.15 7.80
N HIS A 197 -3.12 4.21 8.79
CA HIS A 197 -1.93 3.36 8.89
C HIS A 197 -2.30 1.88 9.07
N ASN A 198 -3.33 1.61 9.87
CA ASN A 198 -3.85 0.27 10.12
C ASN A 198 -4.82 -0.23 9.04
N ARG A 199 -4.94 0.47 7.91
CA ARG A 199 -5.79 0.11 6.76
C ARG A 199 -7.29 0.05 7.09
N MET A 200 -7.69 0.75 8.16
CA MET A 200 -9.07 0.93 8.62
C MET A 200 -9.62 2.24 8.02
N PHE A 201 -9.70 2.26 6.69
CA PHE A 201 -9.96 3.48 5.93
C PHE A 201 -11.38 4.04 6.13
N ARG A 202 -12.36 3.17 6.43
CA ARG A 202 -13.74 3.61 6.68
C ARG A 202 -13.82 4.36 8.00
N GLU A 203 -13.22 3.79 9.03
CA GLU A 203 -13.11 4.37 10.36
C GLU A 203 -12.36 5.72 10.32
N ALA A 204 -11.30 5.84 9.50
CA ALA A 204 -10.62 7.12 9.29
C ALA A 204 -11.54 8.22 8.72
N ILE A 205 -12.46 7.87 7.81
CA ILE A 205 -13.46 8.81 7.26
C ILE A 205 -14.54 9.13 8.29
N ASP A 206 -14.95 8.16 9.10
CA ASP A 206 -15.96 8.37 10.15
C ASP A 206 -15.43 9.28 11.26
N VAL A 207 -14.18 9.11 11.70
CA VAL A 207 -13.50 10.03 12.63
C VAL A 207 -13.41 11.44 12.06
N PHE A 208 -13.18 11.60 10.75
CA PHE A 208 -13.20 12.92 10.11
C PHE A 208 -14.58 13.58 10.16
N ARG A 209 -15.65 12.81 9.98
CA ARG A 209 -17.03 13.32 10.11
C ARG A 209 -17.32 13.74 11.56
N GLU A 210 -16.85 12.96 12.53
CA GLU A 210 -16.98 13.27 13.95
C GLU A 210 -16.21 14.55 14.33
N MET A 211 -15.00 14.73 13.78
CA MET A 211 -14.20 15.95 13.94
C MET A 211 -14.99 17.19 13.48
N LEU A 212 -15.65 17.10 12.32
CA LEU A 212 -16.50 18.17 11.78
C LEU A 212 -17.75 18.40 12.64
N ALA A 213 -18.41 17.34 13.08
CA ALA A 213 -19.58 17.42 13.97
C ALA A 213 -19.24 18.06 15.33
N SER A 214 -18.00 17.86 15.79
CA SER A 214 -17.45 18.47 17.01
C SER A 214 -17.01 19.93 16.82
N GLY A 215 -17.21 20.52 15.62
CA GLY A 215 -16.84 21.91 15.32
C GLY A 215 -15.34 22.16 15.15
N VAL A 216 -14.52 21.10 15.11
CA VAL A 216 -13.06 21.25 14.93
C VAL A 216 -12.75 21.43 13.45
N THR A 217 -12.15 22.56 13.10
CA THR A 217 -11.83 22.88 11.70
C THR A 217 -10.63 22.06 11.21
N PRO A 218 -10.78 21.26 10.14
CA PRO A 218 -9.68 20.52 9.54
C PRO A 218 -8.61 21.40 8.92
N VAL A 219 -7.38 20.89 8.90
CA VAL A 219 -6.23 21.51 8.24
C VAL A 219 -5.72 20.65 7.09
N GLU A 220 -4.71 21.12 6.35
CA GLU A 220 -4.15 20.43 5.18
C GLU A 220 -3.70 19.00 5.49
N VAL A 221 -3.11 18.78 6.67
CA VAL A 221 -2.69 17.43 7.13
C VAL A 221 -3.88 16.50 7.29
N THR A 222 -5.00 17.01 7.82
CA THR A 222 -6.26 16.26 7.92
C THR A 222 -6.73 15.82 6.54
N MET A 223 -6.74 16.74 5.57
CA MET A 223 -7.19 16.47 4.21
C MET A 223 -6.35 15.40 3.53
N VAL A 224 -5.02 15.41 3.70
CA VAL A 224 -4.13 14.37 3.14
C VAL A 224 -4.51 12.99 3.68
N GLY A 225 -4.73 12.86 4.99
CA GLY A 225 -5.11 11.58 5.62
C GLY A 225 -6.44 11.04 5.10
N VAL A 226 -7.48 11.88 5.06
CA VAL A 226 -8.83 11.45 4.67
C VAL A 226 -8.92 11.20 3.16
N LEU A 227 -8.27 12.02 2.32
CA LEU A 227 -8.18 11.76 0.87
C LEU A 227 -7.45 10.44 0.58
N SER A 228 -6.39 10.13 1.35
CA SER A 228 -5.72 8.83 1.26
C SER A 228 -6.67 7.68 1.60
N ALA A 229 -7.50 7.82 2.64
CA ALA A 229 -8.51 6.82 2.99
C ALA A 229 -9.54 6.62 1.86
N CYS A 230 -10.05 7.70 1.26
CA CYS A 230 -10.96 7.64 0.10
C CYS A 230 -10.32 6.93 -1.10
N SER A 231 -9.05 7.27 -1.40
CA SER A 231 -8.24 6.68 -2.47
C SER A 231 -8.13 5.15 -2.35
N HIS A 232 -7.93 4.65 -1.13
CA HIS A 232 -7.80 3.21 -0.88
C HIS A 232 -9.14 2.48 -0.94
N LEU A 233 -10.24 3.13 -0.56
CA LEU A 233 -11.59 2.58 -0.66
C LEU A 233 -12.20 2.69 -2.05
N GLY A 234 -11.61 3.48 -2.95
CA GLY A 234 -12.26 3.83 -4.23
C GLY A 234 -13.48 4.73 -4.07
N ALA A 235 -13.61 5.41 -2.93
CA ALA A 235 -14.79 6.16 -2.48
C ALA A 235 -14.88 7.55 -3.15
N LEU A 236 -15.27 7.57 -4.43
CA LEU A 236 -15.21 8.78 -5.27
C LEU A 236 -16.17 9.87 -4.79
N GLY A 237 -17.38 9.51 -4.36
CA GLY A 237 -18.38 10.48 -3.90
C GLY A 237 -17.90 11.26 -2.68
N GLN A 238 -17.36 10.55 -1.68
CA GLN A 238 -16.77 11.14 -0.49
C GLN A 238 -15.52 11.95 -0.83
N GLY A 239 -14.67 11.46 -1.74
CA GLY A 239 -13.51 12.20 -2.24
C GLY A 239 -13.87 13.52 -2.91
N LYS A 240 -14.90 13.54 -3.76
CA LYS A 240 -15.44 14.77 -4.39
C LYS A 240 -15.98 15.74 -3.35
N TRP A 241 -16.75 15.25 -2.39
CA TRP A 241 -17.27 16.09 -1.30
C TRP A 241 -16.16 16.72 -0.45
N ILE A 242 -15.09 15.97 -0.15
CA ILE A 242 -13.91 16.50 0.56
C ILE A 242 -13.21 17.56 -0.30
N HIS A 243 -13.06 17.34 -1.60
CA HIS A 243 -12.48 18.34 -2.50
C HIS A 243 -13.34 19.62 -2.55
N ASP A 244 -14.66 19.51 -2.62
CA ASP A 244 -15.57 20.65 -2.51
C ASP A 244 -15.42 21.38 -1.17
N TYR A 245 -15.24 20.64 -0.08
CA TYR A 245 -14.98 21.21 1.24
C TYR A 245 -13.68 22.04 1.25
N ILE A 246 -12.59 21.51 0.66
CA ILE A 246 -11.31 22.21 0.52
C ILE A 246 -11.51 23.56 -0.21
N VAL A 247 -12.24 23.53 -1.33
CA VAL A 247 -12.51 24.73 -2.14
C VAL A 247 -13.39 25.73 -1.39
N LYS A 248 -14.53 25.29 -0.83
CA LYS A 248 -15.50 26.14 -0.13
C LYS A 248 -14.87 26.84 1.08
N ASN A 249 -14.02 26.13 1.82
CA ASN A 249 -13.35 26.66 3.01
C ASN A 249 -12.01 27.33 2.69
N ARG A 250 -11.65 27.48 1.40
CA ARG A 250 -10.41 28.13 0.94
C ARG A 250 -9.16 27.54 1.58
N LEU A 251 -9.15 26.22 1.83
CA LEU A 251 -7.97 25.53 2.34
C LEU A 251 -6.87 25.55 1.28
N ARG A 252 -5.63 25.76 1.72
CA ARG A 252 -4.50 25.88 0.80
C ARG A 252 -4.22 24.52 0.15
N VAL A 253 -4.42 24.44 -1.17
CA VAL A 253 -3.96 23.29 -1.97
C VAL A 253 -2.45 23.40 -2.19
N ASN A 254 -1.69 23.02 -1.17
CA ASN A 254 -0.25 22.88 -1.27
C ASN A 254 0.12 21.58 -2.02
N VAL A 255 1.42 21.32 -2.16
CA VAL A 255 1.91 20.13 -2.87
C VAL A 255 1.40 18.82 -2.25
N TYR A 256 1.26 18.75 -0.93
CA TYR A 256 0.79 17.54 -0.25
C TYR A 256 -0.69 17.27 -0.53
N VAL A 257 -1.54 18.29 -0.35
CA VAL A 257 -2.98 18.19 -0.60
C VAL A 257 -3.24 17.93 -2.09
N GLY A 258 -2.57 18.65 -2.98
CA GLY A 258 -2.69 18.44 -4.43
C GLY A 258 -2.27 17.04 -4.86
N THR A 259 -1.16 16.51 -4.33
CA THR A 259 -0.74 15.11 -4.59
C THR A 259 -1.79 14.12 -4.09
N ALA A 260 -2.35 14.32 -2.90
CA ALA A 260 -3.38 13.45 -2.34
C ALA A 260 -4.70 13.48 -3.15
N LEU A 261 -5.09 14.66 -3.65
CA LEU A 261 -6.24 14.80 -4.55
C LEU A 261 -6.02 14.05 -5.87
N ILE A 262 -4.84 14.22 -6.50
CA ILE A 262 -4.50 13.49 -7.73
C ILE A 262 -4.54 11.97 -7.50
N ASP A 263 -3.93 11.48 -6.42
CA ASP A 263 -3.93 10.05 -6.08
C ASP A 263 -5.35 9.52 -5.84
N MET A 264 -6.17 10.27 -5.11
CA MET A 264 -7.55 9.91 -4.80
C MET A 264 -8.38 9.79 -6.09
N TYR A 265 -8.41 10.83 -6.93
CA TYR A 265 -9.16 10.78 -8.17
C TYR A 265 -8.67 9.65 -9.10
N ALA A 266 -7.35 9.46 -9.21
CA ALA A 266 -6.76 8.42 -10.02
C ALA A 266 -7.15 7.00 -9.57
N LYS A 267 -7.10 6.72 -8.26
CA LYS A 267 -7.48 5.41 -7.67
C LYS A 267 -8.98 5.24 -7.44
N CYS A 268 -9.75 6.25 -7.75
CA CYS A 268 -11.21 6.17 -7.93
C CYS A 268 -11.62 6.08 -9.40
N GLY A 269 -10.67 6.01 -10.33
CA GLY A 269 -10.91 5.88 -11.77
C GLY A 269 -11.40 7.16 -12.46
N ASP A 270 -11.22 8.33 -11.87
CA ASP A 270 -11.56 9.65 -12.44
C ASP A 270 -10.27 10.41 -12.82
N ILE A 271 -9.56 9.89 -13.83
CA ILE A 271 -8.25 10.39 -14.27
C ILE A 271 -8.32 11.82 -14.84
N ASP A 272 -9.47 12.22 -15.38
CA ASP A 272 -9.66 13.56 -15.92
C ASP A 272 -9.66 14.63 -14.82
N GLU A 273 -10.36 14.38 -13.71
CA GLU A 273 -10.29 15.26 -12.53
C GLU A 273 -8.89 15.27 -11.91
N ALA A 274 -8.21 14.12 -11.85
CA ALA A 274 -6.81 14.05 -11.39
C ALA A 274 -5.89 14.97 -12.22
N LYS A 275 -6.06 14.98 -13.55
CA LYS A 275 -5.34 15.87 -14.47
C LYS A 275 -5.67 17.34 -14.22
N LYS A 276 -6.95 17.70 -14.05
CA LYS A 276 -7.39 19.08 -13.77
C LYS A 276 -6.78 19.61 -12.46
N VAL A 277 -6.78 18.80 -11.40
CA VAL A 277 -6.12 19.15 -10.15
C VAL A 277 -4.64 19.43 -10.40
N PHE A 278 -3.93 18.53 -11.10
CA PHE A 278 -2.52 18.75 -11.42
C PHE A 278 -2.32 20.06 -12.18
N GLU A 279 -3.08 20.33 -13.25
CA GLU A 279 -2.92 21.54 -14.07
C GLU A 279 -3.11 22.82 -13.26
N THR A 280 -4.10 22.85 -12.36
CA THR A 280 -4.42 24.02 -11.52
C THR A 280 -3.44 24.25 -10.35
N MET A 281 -2.61 23.27 -9.98
CA MET A 281 -1.61 23.45 -8.92
C MET A 281 -0.56 24.51 -9.28
N GLY A 282 -0.39 25.52 -8.43
CA GLY A 282 0.61 26.57 -8.64
C GLY A 282 2.07 26.09 -8.52
N LEU A 283 2.35 25.23 -7.53
CA LEU A 283 3.67 24.62 -7.33
C LEU A 283 3.60 23.12 -7.57
N LYS A 284 4.54 22.59 -8.36
CA LYS A 284 4.68 21.18 -8.71
C LYS A 284 6.10 20.74 -8.41
N ASN A 285 6.27 19.57 -7.80
CA ASN A 285 7.57 18.95 -7.56
C ASN A 285 7.57 17.50 -8.04
N ILE A 286 8.70 16.81 -7.89
CA ILE A 286 8.86 15.42 -8.33
C ILE A 286 7.72 14.48 -7.87
N TYR A 287 7.20 14.66 -6.65
CA TYR A 287 6.10 13.84 -6.12
C TYR A 287 4.79 14.06 -6.90
N THR A 288 4.46 15.30 -7.25
CA THR A 288 3.26 15.63 -8.05
C THR A 288 3.34 15.09 -9.47
N TRP A 289 4.53 15.06 -10.07
CA TRP A 289 4.75 14.46 -11.39
C TRP A 289 4.66 12.93 -11.33
N ASN A 290 5.30 12.32 -10.32
CA ASN A 290 5.29 10.87 -10.12
C ASN A 290 3.88 10.32 -9.90
N VAL A 291 3.05 11.01 -9.11
CA VAL A 291 1.66 10.56 -8.89
C VAL A 291 0.84 10.65 -10.18
N LEU A 292 1.03 11.69 -11.01
CA LEU A 292 0.32 11.82 -12.28
C LEU A 292 0.78 10.76 -13.32
N ILE A 293 2.08 10.51 -13.43
CA ILE A 293 2.63 9.44 -14.28
C ILE A 293 2.04 8.09 -13.86
N SER A 294 2.06 7.79 -12.57
CA SER A 294 1.49 6.55 -12.03
C SER A 294 -0.03 6.46 -12.24
N ALA A 295 -0.73 7.59 -12.11
CA ALA A 295 -2.16 7.69 -12.37
C ALA A 295 -2.51 7.33 -13.83
N TYR A 296 -1.76 7.84 -14.79
CA TYR A 296 -1.92 7.46 -16.20
C TYR A 296 -1.59 5.97 -16.43
N ALA A 297 -0.50 5.47 -15.84
CA ALA A 297 -0.10 4.07 -15.97
C ALA A 297 -1.17 3.10 -15.45
N MET A 298 -1.72 3.36 -14.26
CA MET A 298 -2.76 2.51 -13.67
C MET A 298 -4.11 2.62 -14.39
N ASN A 299 -4.38 3.72 -15.10
CA ASN A 299 -5.61 3.93 -15.86
C ASN A 299 -5.52 3.50 -17.35
N GLY A 300 -4.44 2.81 -17.73
CA GLY A 300 -4.26 2.34 -19.10
C GLY A 300 -3.94 3.46 -20.10
N GLN A 301 -3.43 4.60 -19.65
CA GLN A 301 -3.06 5.73 -20.51
C GLN A 301 -1.53 5.84 -20.64
N GLY A 302 -0.87 4.76 -21.08
CA GLY A 302 0.60 4.70 -21.03
C GLY A 302 1.31 5.76 -21.88
N GLU A 303 0.75 6.15 -23.03
CA GLU A 303 1.31 7.24 -23.84
C GLU A 303 1.24 8.60 -23.10
N ALA A 304 0.16 8.85 -22.35
CA ALA A 304 0.05 10.07 -21.55
C ALA A 304 1.05 10.06 -20.39
N ALA A 305 1.34 8.89 -19.81
CA ALA A 305 2.39 8.73 -18.80
C ALA A 305 3.77 9.07 -19.36
N LEU A 306 4.12 8.54 -20.53
CA LEU A 306 5.40 8.83 -21.21
C LEU A 306 5.54 10.30 -21.59
N ARG A 307 4.51 10.91 -22.20
CA ARG A 307 4.51 12.36 -22.49
C ARG A 307 4.66 13.21 -21.23
N THR A 308 4.07 12.78 -20.11
CA THR A 308 4.19 13.48 -18.82
C THR A 308 5.59 13.36 -18.26
N PHE A 309 6.24 12.21 -18.43
CA PHE A 309 7.65 12.01 -18.10
C PHE A 309 8.57 12.90 -18.94
N ASP A 310 8.39 12.96 -20.25
CA ASP A 310 9.19 13.83 -21.12
C ASP A 310 9.06 15.31 -20.71
N ARG A 311 7.82 15.77 -20.46
CA ARG A 311 7.57 17.12 -19.92
C ARG A 311 8.21 17.37 -18.55
N MET A 312 8.35 16.35 -17.71
CA MET A 312 9.06 16.46 -16.43
C MET A 312 10.57 16.67 -16.67
N ILE A 313 11.16 15.94 -17.62
CA ILE A 313 12.57 16.12 -18.02
C ILE A 313 12.81 17.51 -18.61
N GLU A 314 11.93 17.99 -19.48
CA GLU A 314 11.98 19.34 -20.08
C GLU A 314 11.92 20.47 -19.03
N LYS A 315 11.43 20.18 -17.82
CA LYS A 315 11.40 21.10 -16.68
C LYS A 315 12.63 20.96 -15.77
N ASP A 316 13.67 20.28 -16.24
CA ASP A 316 14.92 20.00 -15.52
C ASP A 316 14.72 19.25 -14.19
N LEU A 317 13.58 18.54 -14.05
CA LEU A 317 13.34 17.69 -12.89
C LEU A 317 13.98 16.33 -13.11
N LYS A 318 14.92 15.98 -12.23
CA LYS A 318 15.61 14.69 -12.27
C LYS A 318 14.67 13.56 -11.86
N PRO A 319 14.48 12.52 -12.68
CA PRO A 319 13.74 11.32 -12.30
C PRO A 319 14.35 10.64 -11.07
N ASP A 320 13.48 10.06 -10.25
CA ASP A 320 13.88 9.14 -9.20
C ASP A 320 13.40 7.71 -9.49
N HIS A 321 13.66 6.80 -8.56
CA HIS A 321 13.21 5.40 -8.68
C HIS A 321 11.68 5.30 -8.81
N VAL A 322 10.92 6.21 -8.21
CA VAL A 322 9.45 6.19 -8.29
C VAL A 322 8.99 6.69 -9.66
N THR A 323 9.64 7.70 -10.22
CA THR A 323 9.39 8.17 -11.59
C THR A 323 9.56 7.03 -12.59
N LEU A 324 10.69 6.33 -12.53
CA LEU A 324 11.01 5.26 -13.48
C LEU A 324 10.15 4.02 -13.29
N LEU A 325 9.78 3.69 -12.05
CA LEU A 325 8.75 2.67 -11.79
C LEU A 325 7.43 3.03 -12.47
N GLY A 326 6.97 4.28 -12.36
CA GLY A 326 5.72 4.73 -12.97
C GLY A 326 5.69 4.58 -14.50
N VAL A 327 6.75 4.99 -15.20
CA VAL A 327 6.83 4.83 -16.66
C VAL A 327 7.04 3.37 -17.09
N LEU A 328 7.80 2.56 -16.34
CA LEU A 328 7.92 1.12 -16.64
C LEU A 328 6.58 0.39 -16.45
N CYS A 329 5.79 0.75 -15.43
CA CYS A 329 4.43 0.26 -15.28
C CYS A 329 3.54 0.67 -16.47
N ALA A 330 3.67 1.90 -16.97
CA ALA A 330 2.95 2.36 -18.15
C ALA A 330 3.30 1.51 -19.40
N CYS A 331 4.59 1.26 -19.63
CA CYS A 331 5.05 0.38 -20.70
C CYS A 331 4.51 -1.04 -20.54
N CYS A 332 4.58 -1.61 -19.33
CA CYS A 332 4.06 -2.93 -19.01
C CYS A 332 2.56 -3.06 -19.31
N HIS A 333 1.76 -2.08 -18.92
CA HIS A 333 0.31 -2.14 -19.11
C HIS A 333 -0.14 -1.91 -20.56
N GLN A 334 0.71 -1.36 -21.42
CA GLN A 334 0.40 -1.07 -22.83
C GLN A 334 1.23 -1.89 -23.83
N GLY A 335 2.14 -2.74 -23.34
CA GLY A 335 3.01 -3.56 -24.19
C GLY A 335 4.10 -2.78 -24.93
N PHE A 336 4.54 -1.64 -24.41
CA PHE A 336 5.64 -0.86 -25.02
C PHE A 336 7.00 -1.47 -24.66
N VAL A 337 7.29 -2.64 -25.22
CA VAL A 337 8.48 -3.44 -24.90
C VAL A 337 9.77 -2.66 -25.15
N GLU A 338 9.94 -2.12 -26.35
CA GLU A 338 11.16 -1.39 -26.73
C GLU A 338 11.40 -0.15 -25.87
N GLU A 339 10.33 0.58 -25.56
CA GLU A 339 10.41 1.75 -24.70
C GLU A 339 10.74 1.37 -23.25
N GLY A 340 10.19 0.26 -22.75
CA GLY A 340 10.52 -0.28 -21.43
C GLY A 340 12.00 -0.68 -21.33
N ARG A 341 12.56 -1.32 -22.37
CA ARG A 341 14.01 -1.63 -22.45
C ARG A 341 14.84 -0.36 -22.34
N ARG A 342 14.52 0.64 -23.18
CA ARG A 342 15.22 1.93 -23.24
C ARG A 342 15.20 2.62 -21.88
N LEU A 343 14.05 2.71 -21.24
CA LEU A 343 13.88 3.34 -19.93
C LEU A 343 14.63 2.58 -18.84
N PHE A 344 14.59 1.25 -18.84
CA PHE A 344 15.31 0.43 -17.87
C PHE A 344 16.83 0.60 -17.99
N SER A 345 17.37 0.62 -19.21
CA SER A 345 18.80 0.90 -19.44
C SER A 345 19.18 2.33 -19.06
N SER A 346 18.33 3.32 -19.38
CA SER A 346 18.56 4.73 -19.02
C SER A 346 18.68 4.94 -17.52
N MET A 347 18.00 4.10 -16.72
CA MET A 347 18.05 4.16 -15.27
C MET A 347 19.48 4.10 -14.73
N ILE A 348 20.29 3.18 -15.27
CA ILE A 348 21.70 3.03 -14.90
C ILE A 348 22.56 4.04 -15.67
N ASN A 349 22.40 4.09 -16.99
CA ASN A 349 23.36 4.76 -17.88
C ASN A 349 23.22 6.29 -17.92
N GLN A 350 22.02 6.81 -17.65
CA GLN A 350 21.72 8.24 -17.72
C GLN A 350 21.42 8.84 -16.34
N PHE A 351 20.64 8.14 -15.51
CA PHE A 351 20.19 8.67 -14.22
C PHE A 351 21.02 8.19 -13.02
N GLY A 352 21.91 7.21 -13.20
CA GLY A 352 22.75 6.67 -12.12
C GLY A 352 21.96 5.97 -11.01
N LEU A 353 20.75 5.50 -11.30
CA LEU A 353 19.85 4.82 -10.38
C LEU A 353 20.00 3.31 -10.52
N GLN A 354 20.25 2.61 -9.42
CA GLN A 354 20.34 1.15 -9.42
C GLN A 354 18.93 0.53 -9.38
N PRO A 355 18.63 -0.46 -10.25
CA PRO A 355 17.36 -1.18 -10.20
C PRO A 355 17.10 -1.87 -8.86
N LYS A 356 15.97 -1.49 -8.25
CA LYS A 356 15.34 -2.20 -7.13
C LYS A 356 14.43 -3.32 -7.63
N ILE A 357 14.10 -4.25 -6.74
CA ILE A 357 13.25 -5.43 -7.00
C ILE A 357 11.98 -5.11 -7.81
N VAL A 358 11.32 -3.99 -7.50
CA VAL A 358 10.09 -3.53 -8.19
C VAL A 358 10.30 -3.20 -9.67
N HIS A 359 11.46 -2.67 -10.07
CA HIS A 359 11.74 -2.36 -11.47
C HIS A 359 12.02 -3.63 -12.27
N TYR A 360 12.72 -4.60 -11.67
CA TYR A 360 12.88 -5.93 -12.27
C TYR A 360 11.51 -6.59 -12.44
N GLY A 361 10.65 -6.57 -11.41
CA GLY A 361 9.28 -7.07 -11.51
C GLY A 361 8.50 -6.48 -12.68
N CYS A 362 8.59 -5.17 -12.93
CA CYS A 362 7.98 -4.54 -14.11
C CYS A 362 8.56 -5.02 -15.44
N MET A 363 9.88 -5.19 -15.52
CA MET A 363 10.52 -5.73 -16.74
C MET A 363 10.12 -7.17 -17.01
N ILE A 364 10.07 -8.02 -15.97
CA ILE A 364 9.62 -9.41 -16.11
C ILE A 364 8.15 -9.47 -16.54
N ASP A 365 7.28 -8.60 -15.99
CA ASP A 365 5.87 -8.54 -16.42
C ASP A 365 5.75 -8.06 -17.89
N LEU A 366 6.50 -7.03 -18.27
CA LEU A 366 6.51 -6.49 -19.64
C LEU A 366 7.01 -7.52 -20.65
N LEU A 367 8.19 -8.11 -20.43
CA LEU A 367 8.78 -9.11 -21.33
C LEU A 367 7.96 -10.40 -21.35
N GLY A 368 7.48 -10.84 -20.18
CA GLY A 368 6.64 -12.02 -20.05
C GLY A 368 5.35 -11.89 -20.85
N ARG A 369 4.63 -10.76 -20.75
CA ARG A 369 3.44 -10.51 -21.58
C ARG A 369 3.79 -10.41 -23.07
N GLY A 370 4.93 -9.80 -23.40
CA GLY A 370 5.44 -9.71 -24.77
C GLY A 370 5.94 -11.02 -25.39
N GLY A 371 6.03 -12.12 -24.62
CA GLY A 371 6.51 -13.42 -25.09
C GLY A 371 8.03 -13.59 -25.06
N PHE A 372 8.77 -12.60 -24.56
CA PHE A 372 10.24 -12.61 -24.46
C PHE A 372 10.70 -13.33 -23.16
N LEU A 373 10.25 -14.58 -22.97
CA LEU A 373 10.45 -15.32 -21.73
C LEU A 373 11.91 -15.68 -21.45
N ASP A 374 12.68 -15.98 -22.49
CA ASP A 374 14.12 -16.30 -22.36
C ASP A 374 14.89 -15.09 -21.83
N GLU A 375 14.61 -13.91 -22.39
CA GLU A 375 15.21 -12.66 -21.92
C GLU A 375 14.74 -12.27 -20.52
N ALA A 376 13.46 -12.48 -20.20
CA ALA A 376 12.97 -12.29 -18.84
C ALA A 376 13.80 -13.13 -17.85
N MET A 377 14.14 -14.36 -18.24
CA MET A 377 14.97 -15.23 -17.42
C MET A 377 16.45 -14.76 -17.36
N GLU A 378 17.01 -14.23 -18.44
CA GLU A 378 18.33 -13.57 -18.43
C GLU A 378 18.38 -12.38 -17.45
N ILE A 379 17.33 -11.54 -17.45
CA ILE A 379 17.22 -10.43 -16.50
C ILE A 379 17.23 -10.97 -15.07
N ILE A 380 16.45 -12.01 -14.76
CA ILE A 380 16.42 -12.63 -13.42
C ILE A 380 17.81 -13.10 -12.99
N HIS A 381 18.55 -13.77 -13.87
CA HIS A 381 19.91 -14.22 -13.57
C HIS A 381 20.90 -13.07 -13.37
N SER A 382 20.71 -11.95 -14.07
CA SER A 382 21.56 -10.76 -13.93
C SER A 382 21.31 -9.94 -12.65
N MET A 383 20.25 -10.25 -11.90
CA MET A 383 19.87 -9.50 -10.71
C MET A 383 20.93 -9.63 -9.60
N LYS A 384 21.40 -8.48 -9.11
CA LYS A 384 22.22 -8.42 -7.87
C LYS A 384 21.42 -8.72 -6.60
N LEU A 385 20.09 -8.68 -6.69
CA LEU A 385 19.15 -8.92 -5.60
C LEU A 385 18.53 -10.30 -5.77
N LYS A 386 18.23 -10.98 -4.67
CA LYS A 386 17.47 -12.23 -4.73
C LYS A 386 16.05 -11.95 -5.28
N PRO A 387 15.59 -12.68 -6.31
CA PRO A 387 14.23 -12.56 -6.80
C PRO A 387 13.21 -12.91 -5.71
N ASP A 388 12.13 -12.15 -5.63
CA ASP A 388 11.05 -12.38 -4.69
C ASP A 388 9.91 -13.20 -5.32
N ALA A 389 8.91 -13.56 -4.51
CA ALA A 389 7.77 -14.35 -4.98
C ALA A 389 6.97 -13.63 -6.06
N ILE A 390 6.98 -12.28 -6.10
CA ILE A 390 6.24 -11.51 -7.11
C ILE A 390 6.88 -11.72 -8.49
N ILE A 391 8.21 -11.71 -8.59
CA ILE A 391 8.93 -11.96 -9.85
C ILE A 391 8.62 -13.35 -10.40
N TRP A 392 8.75 -14.39 -9.56
CA TRP A 392 8.47 -15.76 -10.00
C TRP A 392 7.01 -15.99 -10.36
N ARG A 393 6.07 -15.41 -9.61
CA ARG A 393 4.63 -15.48 -9.94
C ARG A 393 4.30 -14.78 -11.24
N THR A 394 4.96 -13.65 -11.51
CA THR A 394 4.81 -12.92 -12.77
C THR A 394 5.31 -13.75 -13.94
N LEU A 395 6.49 -14.38 -13.81
CA LEU A 395 7.04 -15.28 -14.83
C LEU A 395 6.15 -16.51 -15.07
N LEU A 396 5.69 -17.17 -14.01
CA LEU A 396 4.77 -18.32 -14.10
C LEU A 396 3.46 -17.92 -14.81
N GLY A 397 2.93 -16.74 -14.50
CA GLY A 397 1.75 -16.20 -15.16
C GLY A 397 1.96 -15.96 -16.66
N ALA A 398 3.14 -15.49 -17.05
CA ALA A 398 3.53 -15.34 -18.45
C ALA A 398 3.75 -16.68 -19.16
N CYS A 399 4.33 -17.68 -18.48
CA CYS A 399 4.49 -19.03 -19.01
C CYS A 399 3.15 -19.68 -19.37
N ARG A 400 2.10 -19.42 -18.56
CA ARG A 400 0.72 -19.78 -18.89
C ARG A 400 0.23 -19.12 -20.18
N PHE A 401 0.55 -17.84 -20.40
CA PHE A 401 0.09 -17.16 -21.61
C PHE A 401 0.75 -17.66 -22.89
N HIS A 402 2.03 -18.03 -22.82
CA HIS A 402 2.83 -18.43 -23.98
C HIS A 402 3.09 -19.95 -24.08
N GLY A 403 2.50 -20.74 -23.17
CA GLY A 403 2.57 -22.20 -23.18
C GLY A 403 3.96 -22.80 -22.93
N ARG A 404 4.86 -22.11 -22.21
CA ARG A 404 6.21 -22.58 -21.84
C ARG A 404 6.18 -23.33 -20.51
N GLU A 405 5.78 -24.59 -20.56
CA GLU A 405 5.51 -25.42 -19.37
C GLU A 405 6.73 -25.61 -18.47
N GLU A 406 7.87 -26.04 -19.01
CA GLU A 406 9.09 -26.33 -18.23
C GLU A 406 9.56 -25.13 -17.40
N LEU A 407 9.48 -23.93 -17.99
CA LEU A 407 9.81 -22.68 -17.30
C LEU A 407 8.77 -22.33 -16.24
N GLY A 408 7.49 -22.63 -16.50
CA GLY A 408 6.41 -22.52 -15.53
C GLY A 408 6.67 -23.39 -14.30
N GLU A 409 6.98 -24.67 -14.51
CA GLU A 409 7.30 -25.60 -13.42
C GLU A 409 8.51 -25.17 -12.60
N PHE A 410 9.57 -24.72 -13.28
CA PHE A 410 10.74 -24.15 -12.62
C PHE A 410 10.36 -22.95 -11.74
N ALA A 411 9.57 -22.01 -12.27
CA ALA A 411 9.10 -20.85 -11.51
C ALA A 411 8.19 -21.25 -10.34
N PHE A 412 7.36 -22.28 -10.50
CA PHE A 412 6.51 -22.82 -9.44
C PHE A 412 7.33 -23.44 -8.30
N HIS A 413 8.37 -24.22 -8.59
CA HIS A 413 9.29 -24.73 -7.57
C HIS A 413 9.95 -23.60 -6.77
N LYS A 414 10.36 -22.50 -7.44
CA LYS A 414 10.87 -21.31 -6.73
C LYS A 414 9.83 -20.62 -5.87
N LEU A 415 8.55 -20.66 -6.25
CA LEU A 415 7.46 -20.17 -5.42
C LEU A 415 7.20 -21.05 -4.20
N LEU A 416 7.35 -22.37 -4.30
CA LEU A 416 7.23 -23.28 -3.15
C LEU A 416 8.33 -23.04 -2.11
N GLU A 417 9.56 -22.74 -2.55
CA GLU A 417 10.67 -22.37 -1.65
C GLU A 417 10.39 -21.07 -0.86
N LEU A 418 9.64 -20.12 -1.45
CA LEU A 418 9.41 -18.79 -0.88
C LEU A 418 8.09 -18.66 -0.11
N GLU A 419 7.01 -19.21 -0.66
CA GLU A 419 5.63 -19.06 -0.17
C GLU A 419 4.83 -20.37 -0.35
N PRO A 420 5.17 -21.44 0.39
CA PRO A 420 4.55 -22.77 0.22
C PRO A 420 3.06 -22.81 0.56
N THR A 421 2.55 -21.84 1.33
CA THR A 421 1.14 -21.80 1.74
C THR A 421 0.27 -20.92 0.84
N ASN A 422 0.84 -20.31 -0.20
CA ASN A 422 0.11 -19.37 -1.05
C ASN A 422 -0.64 -20.10 -2.18
N GLY A 423 -1.95 -20.28 -1.98
CA GLY A 423 -2.84 -20.95 -2.93
C GLY A 423 -2.90 -20.35 -4.33
N GLU A 424 -2.55 -19.07 -4.52
CA GLU A 424 -2.50 -18.46 -5.85
C GLU A 424 -1.46 -19.14 -6.76
N ASN A 425 -0.33 -19.57 -6.19
CA ASN A 425 0.74 -20.23 -6.93
C ASN A 425 0.28 -21.57 -7.51
N TYR A 426 -0.44 -22.36 -6.70
CA TYR A 426 -1.01 -23.66 -7.09
C TYR A 426 -2.09 -23.52 -8.17
N VAL A 427 -2.98 -22.54 -8.00
CA VAL A 427 -4.00 -22.24 -9.03
C VAL A 427 -3.34 -21.85 -10.34
N LEU A 428 -2.22 -21.12 -10.30
CA LEU A 428 -1.54 -20.66 -11.52
C LEU A 428 -0.88 -21.81 -12.28
N ILE A 429 -0.16 -22.71 -11.61
CA ILE A 429 0.45 -23.89 -12.25
C ILE A 429 -0.62 -24.89 -12.73
N SER A 430 -1.70 -25.09 -11.97
CA SER A 430 -2.84 -25.91 -12.39
C SER A 430 -3.46 -25.40 -13.71
N ASN A 431 -3.55 -24.07 -13.88
CA ASN A 431 -4.01 -23.49 -15.14
C ASN A 431 -3.02 -23.72 -16.30
N VAL A 432 -1.72 -23.75 -16.05
CA VAL A 432 -0.70 -24.08 -17.09
C VAL A 432 -0.90 -25.50 -17.60
N HIS A 433 -1.09 -26.48 -16.70
CA HIS A 433 -1.36 -27.88 -17.09
C HIS A 433 -2.71 -28.03 -17.81
N THR A 434 -3.73 -27.30 -17.39
CA THR A 434 -5.08 -27.34 -18.01
C THR A 434 -5.02 -26.96 -19.49
N GLN A 435 -4.26 -25.93 -19.87
CA GLN A 435 -4.10 -25.54 -21.28
C GLN A 435 -3.48 -26.64 -22.16
N LYS A 436 -2.65 -27.50 -21.57
CA LYS A 436 -2.05 -28.66 -22.26
C LYS A 436 -2.86 -29.95 -22.08
N LYS A 437 -4.04 -29.87 -21.44
CA LYS A 437 -4.93 -31.02 -21.15
C LYS A 437 -4.25 -32.12 -20.32
N LYS A 438 -3.33 -31.73 -19.45
CA LYS A 438 -2.58 -32.60 -18.54
C LYS A 438 -3.34 -32.79 -17.22
N TRP A 439 -4.37 -33.63 -17.25
CA TRP A 439 -5.31 -33.77 -16.13
C TRP A 439 -4.73 -34.50 -14.90
N THR A 440 -3.72 -35.35 -15.11
CA THR A 440 -3.03 -36.06 -14.03
C THR A 440 -2.30 -35.06 -13.13
N GLU A 441 -1.50 -34.18 -13.73
CA GLU A 441 -0.75 -33.12 -13.05
C GLU A 441 -1.69 -32.11 -12.37
N VAL A 442 -2.84 -31.80 -12.99
CA VAL A 442 -3.91 -31.00 -12.35
C VAL A 442 -4.45 -31.69 -11.09
N GLY A 443 -4.62 -33.02 -11.13
CA GLY A 443 -5.02 -33.84 -9.99
C GLY A 443 -3.99 -33.80 -8.87
N GLU A 444 -2.72 -34.00 -9.19
CA GLU A 444 -1.60 -33.95 -8.23
C GLU A 444 -1.50 -32.60 -7.52
N VAL A 445 -1.64 -31.49 -8.25
CA VAL A 445 -1.65 -30.14 -7.67
C VAL A 445 -2.82 -29.96 -6.70
N ARG A 446 -4.00 -30.54 -6.99
CA ARG A 446 -5.17 -30.48 -6.08
C ARG A 446 -4.96 -31.31 -4.83
N GLU A 447 -4.46 -32.53 -4.96
CA GLU A 447 -4.13 -33.37 -3.81
C GLU A 447 -3.10 -32.69 -2.90
N LEU A 448 -2.12 -31.99 -3.49
CA LEU A 448 -1.14 -31.21 -2.75
C LEU A 448 -1.79 -30.01 -2.02
N MET A 449 -2.73 -29.31 -2.66
CA MET A 449 -3.51 -28.25 -2.01
C MET A 449 -4.35 -28.78 -0.85
N ASP A 450 -5.06 -29.89 -1.05
CA ASP A 450 -5.96 -30.48 -0.07
C ASP A 450 -5.19 -31.03 1.15
N SER A 451 -4.11 -31.78 0.90
CA SER A 451 -3.23 -32.31 1.96
C SER A 451 -2.51 -31.21 2.76
N SER A 452 -2.26 -30.05 2.14
CA SER A 452 -1.66 -28.88 2.78
C SER A 452 -2.67 -27.92 3.40
N GLY A 453 -3.98 -28.21 3.31
CA GLY A 453 -5.05 -27.36 3.82
C GLY A 453 -5.19 -26.00 3.11
N ILE A 454 -4.66 -25.88 1.90
CA ILE A 454 -4.61 -24.64 1.12
C ILE A 454 -5.94 -24.44 0.38
N LYS A 455 -6.57 -23.29 0.57
CA LYS A 455 -7.84 -22.95 -0.07
C LYS A 455 -7.67 -21.87 -1.13
N LYS A 456 -8.41 -22.00 -2.24
CA LYS A 456 -8.52 -20.97 -3.27
C LYS A 456 -9.28 -19.76 -2.74
N ILE A 457 -8.75 -18.56 -3.03
CA ILE A 457 -9.44 -17.29 -2.72
C ILE A 457 -10.63 -17.14 -3.69
N PRO A 458 -11.85 -16.93 -3.19
CA PRO A 458 -13.00 -16.71 -4.05
C PRO A 458 -12.94 -15.33 -4.73
N GLY A 459 -13.41 -15.27 -5.97
CA GLY A 459 -13.59 -14.00 -6.67
C GLY A 459 -14.76 -13.20 -6.08
N CYS A 460 -14.50 -11.96 -5.70
CA CYS A 460 -15.46 -11.00 -5.17
C CYS A 460 -15.35 -9.68 -5.94
N SER A 461 -16.49 -9.15 -6.38
CA SER A 461 -16.57 -7.83 -7.00
C SER A 461 -17.50 -6.94 -6.20
N SER A 462 -17.20 -5.65 -6.17
CA SER A 462 -18.06 -4.66 -5.54
C SER A 462 -18.38 -3.51 -6.48
N ILE A 463 -19.55 -2.91 -6.31
CA ILE A 463 -20.01 -1.72 -7.05
C ILE A 463 -20.53 -0.69 -6.05
N GLU A 464 -20.16 0.57 -6.25
CA GLU A 464 -20.66 1.70 -5.46
C GLU A 464 -21.80 2.39 -6.20
N LEU A 465 -23.00 2.43 -5.60
CA LEU A 465 -24.16 3.16 -6.09
C LEU A 465 -24.73 4.01 -4.95
N GLU A 466 -25.04 5.28 -5.20
CA GLU A 466 -25.67 6.19 -4.22
C GLU A 466 -24.95 6.22 -2.84
N ASN A 467 -23.61 6.16 -2.83
CA ASN A 467 -22.74 6.07 -1.63
C ASN A 467 -22.88 4.77 -0.80
N ALA A 468 -23.48 3.72 -1.35
CA ALA A 468 -23.51 2.38 -0.78
C ALA A 468 -22.69 1.40 -1.63
N VAL A 469 -21.94 0.52 -0.96
CA VAL A 469 -21.12 -0.51 -1.62
C VAL A 469 -21.85 -1.85 -1.55
N TYR A 470 -22.08 -2.46 -2.71
CA TYR A 470 -22.71 -3.76 -2.86
C TYR A 470 -21.66 -4.78 -3.28
N GLU A 471 -21.57 -5.92 -2.58
CA GLU A 471 -20.59 -6.97 -2.84
C GLU A 471 -21.24 -8.23 -3.44
N PHE A 472 -20.56 -8.80 -4.43
CA PHE A 472 -20.98 -9.99 -5.15
C PHE A 472 -19.85 -11.01 -5.12
N LYS A 473 -20.14 -12.22 -4.64
CA LYS A 473 -19.21 -13.34 -4.70
C LYS A 473 -19.60 -14.25 -5.85
N ALA A 474 -18.60 -14.80 -6.55
CA ALA A 474 -18.85 -15.93 -7.44
C ALA A 474 -19.43 -17.06 -6.55
N SER A 475 -20.70 -17.40 -6.76
CA SER A 475 -21.45 -18.33 -5.91
C SER A 475 -22.48 -19.05 -6.77
N ASP A 476 -22.78 -20.27 -6.34
CA ASP A 476 -23.81 -21.15 -6.89
C ASP A 476 -25.08 -20.35 -7.26
N PRO A 477 -25.65 -20.51 -8.47
CA PRO A 477 -26.84 -19.77 -8.93
C PRO A 477 -28.00 -19.78 -7.92
N LEU A 478 -28.08 -20.84 -7.12
CA LEU A 478 -29.11 -21.09 -6.11
C LEU A 478 -28.97 -20.24 -4.82
N LYS A 479 -27.83 -19.58 -4.58
CA LYS A 479 -27.56 -18.80 -3.35
C LYS A 479 -27.70 -17.29 -3.53
N THR A 480 -27.66 -16.79 -4.77
CA THR A 480 -27.88 -15.37 -5.07
C THR A 480 -29.37 -15.15 -5.27
N GLY A 481 -30.13 -15.02 -4.17
CA GLY A 481 -31.59 -14.91 -4.17
C GLY A 481 -32.17 -13.60 -4.73
N ASN A 482 -31.65 -13.11 -5.87
CA ASN A 482 -32.15 -11.94 -6.56
C ASN A 482 -32.51 -12.29 -8.01
N GLU A 483 -33.76 -12.71 -8.23
CA GLU A 483 -34.30 -13.12 -9.54
C GLU A 483 -34.14 -12.05 -10.62
N GLU A 484 -34.18 -10.76 -10.25
CA GLU A 484 -34.01 -9.65 -11.19
C GLU A 484 -32.60 -9.60 -11.78
N ILE A 485 -31.57 -9.83 -10.95
CA ILE A 485 -30.17 -9.88 -11.41
C ILE A 485 -29.98 -11.08 -12.36
N HIS A 486 -30.56 -12.23 -12.03
CA HIS A 486 -30.50 -13.42 -12.88
C HIS A 486 -31.14 -13.17 -14.25
N LYS A 487 -32.32 -12.56 -14.26
CA LYS A 487 -33.02 -12.19 -15.51
C LYS A 487 -32.18 -11.20 -16.32
N MET A 488 -31.63 -10.17 -15.69
CA MET A 488 -30.74 -9.22 -16.34
C MET A 488 -29.50 -9.88 -16.92
N LEU A 489 -28.88 -10.83 -16.21
CA LEU A 489 -27.73 -11.59 -16.73
C LEU A 489 -28.09 -12.40 -17.97
N GLN A 490 -29.26 -13.02 -18.02
CA GLN A 490 -29.73 -13.73 -19.22
C GLN A 490 -30.00 -12.78 -20.38
N ASP A 491 -30.65 -11.64 -20.12
CA ASP A 491 -30.87 -10.60 -21.12
C ASP A 491 -29.53 -10.07 -21.67
N MET A 492 -28.56 -9.81 -20.79
CA MET A 492 -27.19 -9.45 -21.17
C MET A 492 -26.53 -10.54 -22.01
N LYS A 493 -26.59 -11.81 -21.60
CA LYS A 493 -26.03 -12.94 -22.36
C LYS A 493 -26.60 -12.96 -23.79
N ASN A 494 -27.91 -12.85 -23.94
CA ASN A 494 -28.58 -12.89 -25.24
C ASN A 494 -28.20 -11.70 -26.13
N GLN A 495 -28.26 -10.48 -25.59
CA GLN A 495 -27.90 -9.26 -26.33
C GLN A 495 -26.43 -9.26 -26.74
N LEU A 496 -25.54 -9.74 -25.87
CA LEU A 496 -24.12 -9.78 -26.17
C LEU A 496 -23.77 -10.89 -27.17
N LYS A 497 -24.44 -12.04 -27.13
CA LYS A 497 -24.30 -13.08 -28.17
C LYS A 497 -24.70 -12.53 -29.55
N LEU A 498 -25.78 -11.74 -29.63
CA LEU A 498 -26.16 -11.04 -30.88
C LEU A 498 -25.10 -10.02 -31.33
N ALA A 499 -24.37 -9.42 -30.40
CA ALA A 499 -23.26 -8.52 -30.66
C ALA A 499 -21.90 -9.24 -30.91
N GLY A 500 -21.90 -10.58 -31.02
CA GLY A 500 -20.70 -11.36 -31.33
C GLY A 500 -19.89 -11.85 -30.13
N TYR A 501 -20.46 -11.85 -28.92
CA TYR A 501 -19.82 -12.44 -27.74
C TYR A 501 -19.79 -13.97 -27.83
N VAL A 502 -18.58 -14.54 -27.67
CA VAL A 502 -18.35 -15.99 -27.56
C VAL A 502 -17.68 -16.26 -26.20
N PRO A 503 -18.28 -17.08 -25.32
CA PRO A 503 -17.68 -17.43 -24.04
C PRO A 503 -16.39 -18.22 -24.19
N GLU A 504 -15.38 -17.95 -23.36
CA GLU A 504 -14.12 -18.70 -23.36
C GLU A 504 -14.16 -19.87 -22.37
N THR A 505 -14.42 -21.07 -22.88
CA THR A 505 -14.60 -22.27 -22.06
C THR A 505 -13.34 -23.13 -21.88
N GLU A 506 -12.26 -22.83 -22.60
CA GLU A 506 -11.01 -23.63 -22.62
C GLU A 506 -10.26 -23.67 -21.28
N ILE A 507 -10.51 -22.73 -20.36
CA ILE A 507 -9.81 -22.60 -19.06
C ILE A 507 -10.61 -23.26 -17.92
N ALA A 508 -11.77 -23.85 -18.19
CA ALA A 508 -12.56 -24.49 -17.15
C ALA A 508 -11.82 -25.71 -16.58
N LEU A 509 -11.58 -25.68 -15.28
CA LEU A 509 -10.83 -26.67 -14.49
C LEU A 509 -11.48 -28.07 -14.44
N TYR A 510 -12.61 -28.28 -15.11
CA TYR A 510 -13.37 -29.51 -15.01
C TYR A 510 -13.62 -30.12 -16.38
N ASP A 511 -13.58 -31.45 -16.42
CA ASP A 511 -14.12 -32.28 -17.51
C ASP A 511 -15.66 -32.27 -17.45
N ILE A 512 -16.22 -31.08 -17.54
CA ILE A 512 -17.66 -30.81 -17.54
C ILE A 512 -18.06 -30.43 -18.97
N ASN A 513 -19.33 -30.65 -19.33
CA ASN A 513 -19.84 -30.26 -20.64
C ASN A 513 -19.69 -28.75 -20.90
N GLU A 514 -19.61 -28.37 -22.18
CA GLU A 514 -19.41 -26.98 -22.60
C GLU A 514 -20.54 -26.03 -22.15
N GLU A 515 -21.77 -26.53 -22.03
CA GLU A 515 -22.93 -25.75 -21.62
C GLU A 515 -22.85 -25.30 -20.15
N GLU A 516 -22.37 -26.17 -19.26
CA GLU A 516 -22.21 -25.90 -17.83
C GLU A 516 -20.95 -25.05 -17.57
N LYS A 517 -19.92 -25.13 -18.43
CA LYS A 517 -18.82 -24.16 -18.46
C LYS A 517 -19.33 -22.76 -18.83
N GLU A 518 -20.10 -22.62 -19.90
CA GLU A 518 -20.74 -21.35 -20.27
C GLU A 518 -21.64 -20.82 -19.15
N HIS A 519 -22.38 -21.70 -18.49
CA HIS A 519 -23.26 -21.35 -17.38
C HIS A 519 -22.47 -20.79 -16.20
N ASN A 520 -21.35 -21.40 -15.83
CA ASN A 520 -20.52 -20.88 -14.74
C ASN A 520 -19.88 -19.52 -15.06
N LEU A 521 -19.51 -19.28 -16.32
CA LEU A 521 -18.91 -18.01 -16.76
C LEU A 521 -19.86 -16.81 -16.63
N ILE A 522 -21.18 -17.00 -16.79
CA ILE A 522 -22.13 -15.88 -16.66
C ILE A 522 -22.28 -15.41 -15.20
N PHE A 523 -22.01 -16.28 -14.22
CA PHE A 523 -22.09 -15.98 -12.78
C PHE A 523 -20.78 -15.52 -12.16
N HIS A 524 -19.82 -15.08 -12.98
CA HIS A 524 -18.68 -14.35 -12.46
C HIS A 524 -19.14 -13.10 -11.70
N SER A 525 -18.53 -12.85 -10.54
CA SER A 525 -18.89 -11.76 -9.63
C SER A 525 -18.94 -10.39 -10.31
N GLU A 526 -18.09 -10.18 -11.32
CA GLU A 526 -17.97 -8.95 -12.09
C GLU A 526 -19.25 -8.72 -12.91
N LYS A 527 -19.76 -9.77 -13.56
CA LYS A 527 -20.97 -9.71 -14.38
C LYS A 527 -22.21 -9.50 -13.49
N LEU A 528 -22.25 -10.14 -12.32
CA LEU A 528 -23.27 -9.90 -11.30
C LEU A 528 -23.30 -8.42 -10.87
N ALA A 529 -22.13 -7.85 -10.57
CA ALA A 529 -22.02 -6.44 -10.20
C ALA A 529 -22.46 -5.50 -11.33
N LEU A 530 -22.11 -5.81 -12.58
CA LEU A 530 -22.55 -5.04 -13.75
C LEU A 530 -24.06 -5.12 -13.95
N ALA A 531 -24.65 -6.32 -13.88
CA ALA A 531 -26.10 -6.51 -13.99
C ALA A 531 -26.85 -5.70 -12.92
N PHE A 532 -26.38 -5.76 -11.66
CA PHE A 532 -26.93 -4.95 -10.59
C PHE A 532 -26.82 -3.44 -10.87
N GLY A 533 -25.66 -2.97 -11.33
CA GLY A 533 -25.44 -1.57 -11.69
C GLY A 533 -26.35 -1.06 -12.80
N LEU A 534 -26.57 -1.87 -13.85
CA LEU A 534 -27.45 -1.52 -14.96
C LEU A 534 -28.93 -1.47 -14.56
N LEU A 535 -29.34 -2.30 -13.60
CA LEU A 535 -30.72 -2.31 -13.08
C LEU A 535 -31.00 -1.11 -12.16
N HIS A 536 -30.06 -0.76 -11.29
CA HIS A 536 -30.32 0.13 -10.15
C HIS A 536 -29.73 1.52 -10.31
N SER A 537 -28.98 1.80 -11.38
CA SER A 537 -28.34 3.11 -11.56
C SER A 537 -28.57 3.68 -12.95
N SER A 538 -28.92 4.96 -12.99
CA SER A 538 -28.96 5.78 -14.21
C SER A 538 -27.63 6.51 -14.49
N GLU A 539 -26.61 6.32 -13.64
CA GLU A 539 -25.33 7.01 -13.81
C GLU A 539 -24.67 6.66 -15.15
N PRO A 540 -23.99 7.63 -15.78
CA PRO A 540 -23.33 7.40 -17.07
C PRO A 540 -22.13 6.45 -16.96
N THR A 541 -21.49 6.38 -15.79
CA THR A 541 -20.29 5.57 -15.55
C THR A 541 -20.50 4.64 -14.36
N LEU A 542 -20.47 3.33 -14.60
CA LEU A 542 -20.49 2.32 -13.54
C LEU A 542 -19.06 1.97 -13.11
N ARG A 543 -18.80 1.92 -11.80
CA ARG A 543 -17.47 1.62 -11.24
C ARG A 543 -17.50 0.33 -10.44
N ILE A 544 -16.73 -0.66 -10.90
CA ILE A 544 -16.66 -1.99 -10.28
C ILE A 544 -15.24 -2.23 -9.82
N MET A 545 -15.08 -2.76 -8.60
CA MET A 545 -13.80 -3.19 -8.06
C MET A 545 -13.77 -4.71 -7.96
N LYS A 546 -12.62 -5.32 -8.26
CA LYS A 546 -12.41 -6.77 -8.25
C LYS A 546 -11.19 -7.13 -7.41
N ASN A 547 -11.33 -8.12 -6.55
CA ASN A 547 -10.25 -8.61 -5.68
C ASN A 547 -9.22 -9.53 -6.37
N LEU A 548 -9.44 -9.89 -7.64
CA LEU A 548 -8.54 -10.69 -8.48
C LEU A 548 -8.29 -9.96 -9.82
N ARG A 549 -7.42 -10.49 -10.68
CA ARG A 549 -7.30 -9.98 -12.06
C ARG A 549 -8.57 -10.35 -12.82
N ILE A 550 -9.12 -9.42 -13.59
CA ILE A 550 -10.27 -9.71 -14.47
C ILE A 550 -9.86 -10.79 -15.48
N CYS A 551 -10.70 -11.81 -15.71
CA CYS A 551 -10.42 -12.81 -16.75
C CYS A 551 -10.71 -12.25 -18.15
N GLN A 552 -10.16 -12.89 -19.18
CA GLN A 552 -10.33 -12.50 -20.57
C GLN A 552 -11.79 -12.54 -21.02
N ASP A 553 -12.53 -13.59 -20.65
CA ASP A 553 -13.97 -13.69 -20.87
C ASP A 553 -14.75 -12.48 -20.29
N CYS A 554 -14.52 -12.15 -19.02
CA CYS A 554 -15.13 -10.96 -18.42
C CYS A 554 -14.69 -9.70 -19.18
N HIS A 555 -13.40 -9.53 -19.46
CA HIS A 555 -12.90 -8.37 -20.19
C HIS A 555 -13.62 -8.15 -21.53
N GLN A 556 -13.77 -9.21 -22.33
CA GLN A 556 -14.51 -9.16 -23.60
C GLN A 556 -16.01 -8.88 -23.40
N PHE A 557 -16.61 -9.47 -22.37
CA PHE A 557 -18.00 -9.23 -22.00
C PHE A 557 -18.25 -7.75 -21.65
N PHE A 558 -17.41 -7.16 -20.81
CA PHE A 558 -17.48 -5.75 -20.42
C PHE A 558 -17.28 -4.81 -21.62
N LYS A 559 -16.34 -5.16 -22.51
CA LYS A 559 -16.09 -4.42 -23.75
C LYS A 559 -17.37 -4.31 -24.59
N LEU A 560 -18.00 -5.43 -24.91
CA LEU A 560 -19.25 -5.46 -25.68
C LEU A 560 -20.43 -4.83 -24.91
N ALA A 561 -20.52 -5.05 -23.59
CA ALA A 561 -21.56 -4.45 -22.76
C ALA A 561 -21.52 -2.92 -22.79
N SER A 562 -20.33 -2.31 -22.78
CA SER A 562 -20.19 -0.85 -22.88
C SER A 562 -20.79 -0.28 -24.17
N ALA A 563 -20.69 -1.01 -25.29
CA ALA A 563 -21.28 -0.62 -26.56
C ALA A 563 -22.79 -0.84 -26.60
N VAL A 564 -23.25 -2.05 -26.24
CA VAL A 564 -24.66 -2.46 -26.31
C VAL A 564 -25.54 -1.63 -25.38
N TYR A 565 -25.10 -1.44 -24.12
CA TYR A 565 -25.86 -0.70 -23.12
C TYR A 565 -25.55 0.80 -23.11
N LYS A 566 -24.63 1.27 -23.96
CA LYS A 566 -24.23 2.68 -24.07
C LYS A 566 -23.85 3.29 -22.71
N ARG A 567 -23.05 2.55 -21.94
CA ARG A 567 -22.57 2.94 -20.61
C ARG A 567 -21.05 2.92 -20.59
N ASN A 568 -20.45 3.87 -19.88
CA ASN A 568 -19.05 3.79 -19.53
C ASN A 568 -18.93 2.83 -18.35
N ILE A 569 -17.99 1.88 -18.41
CA ILE A 569 -17.78 0.93 -17.33
C ILE A 569 -16.31 0.96 -16.95
N VAL A 570 -16.03 1.24 -15.69
CA VAL A 570 -14.68 1.29 -15.15
C VAL A 570 -14.52 0.11 -14.20
N VAL A 571 -13.64 -0.81 -14.55
CA VAL A 571 -13.34 -1.97 -13.69
C VAL A 571 -11.92 -1.84 -13.15
N ARG A 572 -11.78 -1.76 -11.83
CA ARG A 572 -10.49 -1.82 -11.13
C ARG A 572 -10.22 -3.26 -10.73
N ASP A 573 -9.18 -3.87 -11.31
CA ASP A 573 -8.66 -5.14 -10.84
C ASP A 573 -7.46 -4.93 -9.89
N ILE A 574 -6.80 -6.02 -9.50
CA ILE A 574 -5.65 -5.97 -8.59
C ILE A 574 -4.42 -5.26 -9.17
N LYS A 575 -4.34 -5.03 -10.48
CA LYS A 575 -3.20 -4.40 -11.15
C LYS A 575 -3.51 -3.00 -11.66
N ARG A 576 -4.70 -2.78 -12.23
CA ARG A 576 -5.02 -1.57 -13.00
C ARG A 576 -6.53 -1.37 -13.18
N PHE A 577 -6.87 -0.23 -13.78
CA PHE A 577 -8.19 0.05 -14.29
C PHE A 577 -8.32 -0.35 -15.76
N HIS A 578 -9.51 -0.84 -16.08
CA HIS A 578 -9.99 -1.08 -17.42
C HIS A 578 -11.16 -0.12 -17.64
N HIS A 579 -10.98 0.83 -18.55
CA HIS A 579 -12.02 1.79 -18.92
C HIS A 579 -12.68 1.30 -20.21
N PHE A 580 -13.88 0.74 -20.08
CA PHE A 580 -14.68 0.25 -21.19
C PHE A 580 -15.62 1.34 -21.68
N THR A 581 -15.51 1.70 -22.95
CA THR A 581 -16.33 2.74 -23.57
C THR A 581 -16.55 2.41 -25.03
N GLY A 582 -17.81 2.30 -25.44
CA GLY A 582 -18.17 2.13 -26.86
C GLY A 582 -17.55 0.90 -27.52
N GLY A 583 -17.30 -0.19 -26.79
CA GLY A 583 -16.70 -1.41 -27.37
C GLY A 583 -15.18 -1.42 -27.37
N LEU A 584 -14.54 -0.47 -26.72
CA LEU A 584 -13.08 -0.40 -26.56
C LEU A 584 -12.71 -0.44 -25.08
N CYS A 585 -11.48 -0.87 -24.79
CA CYS A 585 -10.89 -0.80 -23.46
C CYS A 585 -9.60 0.03 -23.47
N SER A 586 -9.34 0.81 -22.40
CA SER A 586 -8.09 1.56 -22.25
C SER A 586 -6.82 0.70 -22.28
N CYS A 587 -6.91 -0.60 -22.04
CA CYS A 587 -5.76 -1.50 -22.14
C CYS A 587 -5.42 -1.92 -23.58
N LYS A 588 -6.22 -1.52 -24.58
CA LYS A 588 -6.05 -1.90 -26.01
C LYS A 588 -5.96 -3.41 -26.24
N ASP A 589 -6.71 -4.19 -25.44
CA ASP A 589 -6.69 -5.66 -25.42
C ASP A 589 -5.31 -6.27 -25.07
N TYR A 590 -4.37 -5.47 -24.57
CA TYR A 590 -3.12 -5.93 -23.97
C TYR A 590 -3.37 -6.39 -22.52
N TRP A 591 -4.14 -7.48 -22.42
CA TRP A 591 -4.77 -7.97 -21.19
C TRP A 591 -3.81 -8.55 -20.16
#